data_AF-A0A4S9UHF5-F1
#
_entry.id   AF-A0A4S9UHF5-F1
#
_cell.length_a   1.000
_cell.length_b   1.000
_cell.length_c   1.000
_cell.angle_alpha   90.00
_cell.angle_beta   90.00
_cell.angle_gamma   90.00
#
_symmetry.space_group_name_H-M   'P 1'
#
loop_
_entity.id
_entity.type
_entity.pdbx_description
1 polymer ?
#
loop_
_entity_poly.entity_id
_entity_poly.type
_entity_poly.pdbx_seq_one_letter_code
_entity_poly.pdbx_strand_id
1 'polypeptide(L)'
;MNGYAVVVLSLISNAGTIIITRHAFGGDFSTQTWTGAMVILTTIGYIMAWVNIKLLQIDQHRAWMMRTWAWFATIITIRIIMIISAQIISMNRNWYTTRPCAQIEFALGRNDTLAAYPGCADYFNGKSPDLPVVVTVDFSSDNAMELSAALAVPFGTAGWLALLLHTIAIEVYLRLTPKESNRLRQVSYERQLERGFSRPGFAGLVPERFGDAAPFQPAVKAPAEEEQKPTEQQVEK
;
A
#
# COMPACT_ATOMS: atom_id res chain seq x y z
N MET A 1 18.27 -10.75 2.72
CA MET A 1 17.90 -9.31 2.71
C MET A 1 17.55 -8.91 4.14
N ASN A 2 18.11 -7.81 4.67
CA ASN A 2 17.84 -7.37 6.05
C ASN A 2 16.46 -6.70 6.13
N GLY A 3 15.54 -7.25 6.94
CA GLY A 3 14.17 -6.70 7.06
C GLY A 3 14.13 -5.24 7.52
N TYR A 4 15.11 -4.80 8.33
CA TYR A 4 15.23 -3.41 8.74
C TYR A 4 15.55 -2.48 7.56
N ALA A 5 16.37 -2.91 6.62
CA ALA A 5 16.70 -2.12 5.44
C ALA A 5 15.46 -1.86 4.59
N VAL A 6 14.60 -2.87 4.43
CA VAL A 6 13.34 -2.73 3.66
C VAL A 6 12.42 -1.71 4.31
N VAL A 7 12.23 -1.77 5.64
CA VAL A 7 11.38 -0.80 6.35
C VAL A 7 11.93 0.62 6.22
N VAL A 8 13.24 0.82 6.40
CA VAL A 8 13.87 2.15 6.28
C VAL A 8 13.71 2.72 4.87
N LEU A 9 13.99 1.91 3.84
CA LEU A 9 13.84 2.34 2.45
C LEU A 9 12.39 2.69 2.11
N SER A 10 11.42 1.91 2.59
CA SER A 10 9.99 2.21 2.41
C SER A 10 9.57 3.52 3.10
N LEU A 11 10.09 3.82 4.29
CA LEU A 11 9.81 5.08 4.97
C LEU A 11 10.41 6.29 4.24
N ILE A 12 11.61 6.15 3.69
CA ILE A 12 12.23 7.16 2.82
C ILE A 12 11.37 7.38 1.56
N SER A 13 10.89 6.29 0.94
CA SER A 13 9.98 6.35 -0.21
C SER A 13 8.68 7.10 0.11
N ASN A 14 8.09 6.85 1.29
CA ASN A 14 6.91 7.57 1.76
C ASN A 14 7.18 9.08 1.94
N ALA A 15 8.34 9.45 2.49
CA ALA A 15 8.73 10.86 2.61
C ALA A 15 8.91 11.53 1.23
N GLY A 16 9.59 10.87 0.30
CA GLY A 16 9.74 11.35 -1.08
C GLY A 16 8.39 11.55 -1.77
N THR A 17 7.46 10.63 -1.53
CA THR A 17 6.10 10.67 -2.06
C THR A 17 5.32 11.91 -1.59
N ILE A 18 5.40 12.25 -0.30
CA ILE A 18 4.78 13.46 0.25
C ILE A 18 5.33 14.74 -0.42
N ILE A 19 6.64 14.80 -0.66
CA ILE A 19 7.29 15.99 -1.23
C ILE A 19 6.78 16.26 -2.66
N ILE A 20 6.58 15.20 -3.45
CA ILE A 20 6.25 15.32 -4.88
C ILE A 20 4.74 15.31 -5.17
N THR A 21 3.89 14.90 -4.23
CA THR A 21 2.46 14.63 -4.50
C THR A 21 1.69 15.83 -5.06
N ARG A 22 2.11 17.06 -4.74
CA ARG A 22 1.48 18.31 -5.21
C ARG A 22 1.76 18.63 -6.68
N HIS A 23 2.75 17.98 -7.29
CA HIS A 23 3.10 18.15 -8.71
C HIS A 23 2.87 16.86 -9.52
N ALA A 24 2.90 15.70 -8.85
CA ALA A 24 2.69 14.41 -9.49
C ALA A 24 1.32 14.37 -10.18
N PHE A 25 1.31 13.96 -11.46
CA PHE A 25 0.10 13.88 -12.28
C PHE A 25 -0.74 15.17 -12.25
N GLY A 26 -0.07 16.33 -12.25
CA GLY A 26 -0.72 17.64 -12.26
C GLY A 26 -1.28 18.09 -10.90
N GLY A 27 -1.01 17.35 -9.82
CA GLY A 27 -1.33 17.78 -8.47
C GLY A 27 -2.81 17.71 -8.11
N ASP A 28 -3.61 16.97 -8.88
CA ASP A 28 -5.06 16.88 -8.67
C ASP A 28 -5.38 16.39 -7.25
N PHE A 29 -6.49 16.88 -6.69
CA PHE A 29 -6.88 16.53 -5.32
C PHE A 29 -7.10 15.02 -5.13
N SER A 30 -7.60 14.32 -6.15
CA SER A 30 -7.75 12.86 -6.11
C SER A 30 -6.39 12.14 -6.00
N THR A 31 -5.38 12.63 -6.72
CA THR A 31 -3.99 12.15 -6.64
C THR A 31 -3.42 12.35 -5.25
N GLN A 32 -3.60 13.53 -4.66
CA GLN A 32 -3.10 13.85 -3.32
C GLN A 32 -3.76 13.00 -2.24
N THR A 33 -5.09 12.84 -2.29
CA THR A 33 -5.83 12.06 -1.30
C THR A 33 -5.48 10.57 -1.35
N TRP A 34 -5.39 9.98 -2.55
CA TRP A 34 -4.94 8.59 -2.68
C TRP A 34 -3.50 8.41 -2.19
N THR A 35 -2.60 9.30 -2.60
CA THR A 35 -1.18 9.24 -2.23
C THR A 35 -1.00 9.39 -0.71
N GLY A 36 -1.70 10.34 -0.10
CA GLY A 36 -1.72 10.54 1.35
C GLY A 36 -2.26 9.32 2.09
N ALA A 37 -3.36 8.73 1.61
CA ALA A 37 -3.91 7.50 2.19
C ALA A 37 -2.90 6.34 2.12
N MET A 38 -2.20 6.17 1.00
CA MET A 38 -1.16 5.14 0.84
C MET A 38 -0.02 5.30 1.85
N VAL A 39 0.47 6.53 2.03
CA VAL A 39 1.55 6.81 3.00
C VAL A 39 1.06 6.54 4.42
N ILE A 40 -0.15 6.97 4.78
CA ILE A 40 -0.72 6.74 6.11
C ILE A 40 -0.88 5.23 6.38
N LEU A 41 -1.53 4.50 5.47
CA LEU A 41 -1.79 3.07 5.61
C LEU A 41 -0.50 2.28 5.75
N THR A 42 0.45 2.45 4.83
CA THR A 42 1.72 1.71 4.87
C THR A 42 2.56 2.05 6.09
N THR A 43 2.57 3.32 6.53
CA THR A 43 3.30 3.74 7.75
C THR A 43 2.68 3.13 9.00
N ILE A 44 1.36 3.18 9.15
CA ILE A 44 0.64 2.52 10.25
C ILE A 44 0.92 1.01 10.21
N GLY A 45 0.83 0.39 9.03
CA GLY A 45 1.09 -1.03 8.86
C GLY A 45 2.49 -1.44 9.32
N TYR A 46 3.52 -0.66 8.99
CA TYR A 46 4.88 -0.89 9.47
C TYR A 46 5.03 -0.67 10.98
N ILE A 47 4.42 0.38 11.55
CA ILE A 47 4.44 0.62 13.01
C ILE A 47 3.82 -0.56 13.73
N MET A 48 2.64 -1.00 13.29
CA MET A 48 1.93 -2.15 13.86
C MET A 48 2.76 -3.43 13.73
N ALA A 49 3.34 -3.68 12.56
CA ALA A 49 4.21 -4.84 12.34
C ALA A 49 5.46 -4.80 13.24
N TRP A 50 6.07 -3.63 13.43
CA TRP A 50 7.25 -3.43 14.26
C TRP A 50 6.96 -3.61 15.75
N VAL A 51 5.87 -3.06 16.25
CA VAL A 51 5.44 -3.23 17.65
C VAL A 51 5.18 -4.72 17.95
N ASN A 52 4.46 -5.41 17.07
CA ASN A 52 4.13 -6.82 17.27
C ASN A 52 5.36 -7.74 17.24
N ILE A 53 6.34 -7.52 16.35
CA ILE A 53 7.56 -8.33 16.35
C ILE A 53 8.41 -8.10 17.61
N LYS A 54 8.47 -6.87 18.12
CA LYS A 54 9.18 -6.57 19.38
C LYS A 54 8.53 -7.24 20.59
N LEU A 55 7.21 -7.42 20.55
CA LEU A 55 6.41 -8.12 21.55
C LEU A 55 6.27 -9.62 21.27
N LEU A 56 7.06 -10.16 20.32
CA LEU A 56 7.09 -11.58 19.95
C LEU A 56 5.73 -12.13 19.47
N GLN A 57 4.90 -11.29 18.87
CA GLN A 57 3.63 -11.67 18.25
C GLN A 57 3.81 -11.85 16.76
N ILE A 58 4.24 -13.05 16.37
CA ILE A 58 4.64 -13.38 15.01
C ILE A 58 3.40 -13.46 14.09
N ASP A 59 2.26 -13.91 14.63
CA ASP A 59 0.98 -13.97 13.91
C ASP A 59 0.51 -12.57 13.48
N GLN A 60 0.50 -11.61 14.42
CA GLN A 60 0.11 -10.23 14.14
C GLN A 60 1.13 -9.50 13.28
N HIS A 61 2.43 -9.73 13.52
CA HIS A 61 3.48 -9.20 12.66
C HIS A 61 3.28 -9.63 11.20
N ARG A 62 3.06 -10.93 10.97
CA ARG A 62 2.78 -11.47 9.63
C ARG A 62 1.54 -10.80 9.02
N ALA A 63 0.44 -10.72 9.76
CA ALA A 63 -0.80 -10.16 9.26
C ALA A 63 -0.63 -8.68 8.83
N TRP A 64 0.02 -7.85 9.64
CA TRP A 64 0.29 -6.45 9.32
C TRP A 64 1.30 -6.27 8.18
N MET A 65 2.32 -7.13 8.11
CA MET A 65 3.26 -7.13 6.99
C MET A 65 2.55 -7.46 5.68
N MET A 66 1.70 -8.49 5.67
CA MET A 66 0.96 -8.89 4.47
C MET A 66 0.00 -7.78 4.00
N ARG A 67 -0.72 -7.10 4.91
CA ARG A 67 -1.53 -5.91 4.58
C ARG A 67 -0.69 -4.83 3.92
N THR A 68 0.45 -4.50 4.52
CA THR A 68 1.36 -3.45 4.03
C THR A 68 1.86 -3.76 2.62
N TRP A 69 2.29 -4.99 2.34
CA TRP A 69 2.74 -5.39 1.01
C TRP A 69 1.62 -5.47 -0.02
N ALA A 70 0.41 -5.87 0.38
CA ALA A 70 -0.77 -5.80 -0.50
C ALA A 70 -1.08 -4.34 -0.89
N TRP A 71 -0.98 -3.40 0.05
CA TRP A 71 -1.09 -1.98 -0.28
C TRP A 71 0.01 -1.55 -1.25
N PHE A 72 1.28 -1.92 -1.06
CA PHE A 72 2.33 -1.59 -2.05
C PHE A 72 2.08 -2.18 -3.44
N ALA A 73 1.50 -3.38 -3.54
CA ALA A 73 1.15 -4.01 -4.82
C ALA A 73 0.14 -3.19 -5.64
N THR A 74 -0.59 -2.27 -4.99
CA THR A 74 -1.48 -1.30 -5.63
C THR A 74 -0.76 -0.47 -6.69
N ILE A 75 0.54 -0.17 -6.52
CA ILE A 75 1.34 0.60 -7.48
C ILE A 75 1.37 -0.08 -8.87
N ILE A 76 1.42 -1.41 -8.89
CA ILE A 76 1.43 -2.19 -10.13
C ILE A 76 0.03 -2.18 -10.76
N THR A 77 -1.00 -2.48 -9.98
CA THR A 77 -2.39 -2.56 -10.45
C THR A 77 -2.90 -1.22 -10.97
N ILE A 78 -2.49 -0.10 -10.34
CA ILE A 78 -2.82 1.24 -10.83
C ILE A 78 -2.40 1.44 -12.27
N ARG A 79 -1.20 0.99 -12.66
CA ARG A 79 -0.71 1.19 -14.03
C ARG A 79 -1.63 0.54 -15.06
N ILE A 80 -2.12 -0.66 -14.75
CA ILE A 80 -3.03 -1.40 -15.60
C ILE A 80 -4.38 -0.66 -15.70
N ILE A 81 -4.99 -0.31 -14.56
CA ILE A 81 -6.29 0.36 -14.54
C ILE A 81 -6.20 1.74 -15.20
N MET A 82 -5.17 2.52 -14.90
CA MET A 82 -4.94 3.85 -15.45
C MET A 82 -4.83 3.83 -16.97
N ILE A 83 -4.05 2.90 -17.56
CA ILE A 83 -3.90 2.81 -19.03
C ILE A 83 -5.23 2.43 -19.68
N ILE A 84 -5.97 1.47 -19.10
CA ILE A 84 -7.29 1.07 -19.60
C ILE A 84 -8.26 2.26 -19.53
N SER A 85 -8.30 2.97 -18.40
CA SER A 85 -9.13 4.16 -18.25
C SER A 85 -8.77 5.27 -19.24
N ALA A 86 -7.47 5.52 -19.46
CA ALA A 86 -6.98 6.52 -20.42
C ALA A 86 -7.44 6.21 -21.85
N GLN A 87 -7.39 4.94 -22.26
CA GLN A 87 -7.91 4.49 -23.56
C GLN A 87 -9.41 4.73 -23.68
N ILE A 88 -10.19 4.36 -22.65
CA ILE A 88 -11.65 4.49 -22.64
C ILE A 88 -12.09 5.96 -22.72
N ILE A 89 -11.53 6.85 -21.90
CA ILE A 89 -11.92 8.27 -21.90
C ILE A 89 -11.54 8.98 -23.21
N SER A 90 -10.54 8.47 -23.92
CA SER A 90 -10.06 9.06 -25.18
C SER A 90 -10.92 8.68 -26.39
N MET A 91 -11.77 7.64 -26.29
CA MET A 91 -12.57 7.15 -27.44
C MET A 91 -13.47 8.22 -28.07
N ASN A 92 -14.06 9.08 -27.24
CA ASN A 92 -15.04 10.08 -27.69
C ASN A 92 -14.51 11.52 -27.65
N ARG A 93 -13.24 11.74 -27.23
CA ARG A 93 -12.58 13.05 -27.10
C ARG A 93 -13.44 14.15 -26.45
N ASN A 94 -14.28 13.76 -25.49
CA ASN A 94 -15.22 14.65 -24.81
C ASN A 94 -14.84 14.91 -23.34
N TRP A 95 -13.66 14.47 -22.94
CA TRP A 95 -13.12 14.69 -21.61
C TRP A 95 -12.13 15.84 -21.64
N TYR A 96 -12.23 16.70 -20.62
CA TYR A 96 -11.43 17.89 -20.48
C TYR A 96 -10.99 18.04 -19.03
N THR A 97 -9.81 18.61 -18.84
CA THR A 97 -9.32 19.02 -17.52
C THR A 97 -8.70 20.40 -17.62
N THR A 98 -8.55 21.09 -16.49
CA THR A 98 -7.87 22.38 -16.47
C THR A 98 -6.41 22.20 -16.02
N ARG A 99 -5.50 22.93 -16.66
CA ARG A 99 -4.08 22.96 -16.28
C ARG A 99 -3.57 24.40 -16.23
N PRO A 100 -2.73 24.77 -15.24
CA PRO A 100 -2.10 26.08 -15.20
C PRO A 100 -1.18 26.31 -16.41
N CYS A 101 -1.17 27.53 -16.95
CA CYS A 101 -0.30 27.89 -18.08
C CYS A 101 1.20 27.73 -17.76
N ALA A 102 1.61 27.96 -16.51
CA ALA A 102 2.97 27.70 -16.06
C ALA A 102 3.37 26.21 -16.20
N GLN A 103 2.43 25.29 -15.96
CA GLN A 103 2.69 23.85 -16.13
C GLN A 103 2.83 23.49 -17.61
N ILE A 104 2.02 24.09 -18.47
CA ILE A 104 2.06 23.88 -19.92
C ILE A 104 3.34 24.45 -20.52
N GLU A 105 3.75 25.66 -20.12
CA GLU A 105 5.03 26.25 -20.52
C GLU A 105 6.20 25.37 -20.10
N PHE A 106 6.19 24.86 -18.87
CA PHE A 106 7.25 23.96 -18.40
C PHE A 106 7.38 22.70 -19.27
N ALA A 107 6.28 22.19 -19.82
CA ALA A 107 6.26 20.97 -20.62
C ALA A 107 6.55 21.18 -22.11
N LEU A 108 6.00 22.25 -22.72
CA LEU A 108 6.06 22.49 -24.17
C LEU A 108 6.99 23.65 -24.55
N GLY A 109 7.34 24.53 -23.62
CA GLY A 109 8.01 25.80 -23.91
C GLY A 109 7.05 26.89 -24.43
N ARG A 110 7.53 28.13 -24.48
CA ARG A 110 6.69 29.32 -24.74
C ARG A 110 5.99 29.30 -26.10
N ASN A 111 6.72 29.05 -27.19
CA ASN A 111 6.16 29.15 -28.54
C ASN A 111 5.08 28.10 -28.79
N ASP A 112 5.36 26.85 -28.40
CA ASP A 112 4.44 25.73 -28.57
C ASP A 112 3.22 25.86 -27.64
N THR A 113 3.40 26.42 -26.44
CA THR A 113 2.29 26.75 -25.53
C THR A 113 1.34 27.76 -26.16
N LEU A 114 1.84 28.84 -26.76
CA LEU A 114 0.99 29.85 -27.40
C LEU A 114 0.31 29.33 -28.68
N ALA A 115 0.95 28.41 -29.40
CA ALA A 115 0.38 27.77 -30.57
C ALA A 115 -0.76 26.79 -30.21
N ALA A 116 -0.56 25.95 -29.19
CA ALA A 116 -1.53 24.94 -28.78
C ALA A 116 -2.62 25.49 -27.83
N TYR A 117 -2.26 26.46 -26.98
CA TYR A 117 -3.11 27.02 -25.93
C TYR A 117 -3.04 28.56 -25.95
N PRO A 118 -3.67 29.24 -26.94
CA PRO A 118 -3.65 30.69 -27.06
C PRO A 118 -4.25 31.41 -25.85
N GLY A 119 -5.06 30.72 -25.04
CA GLY A 119 -5.57 31.22 -23.76
C GLY A 119 -4.46 31.56 -22.75
N CYS A 120 -3.24 31.08 -22.93
CA CYS A 120 -2.10 31.40 -22.07
C CYS A 120 -1.40 32.74 -22.39
N ALA A 121 -1.92 33.55 -23.32
CA ALA A 121 -1.30 34.83 -23.67
C ALA A 121 -1.18 35.80 -22.46
N ASP A 122 -2.20 35.87 -21.60
CA ASP A 122 -2.19 36.76 -20.42
C ASP A 122 -1.23 36.30 -19.32
N TYR A 123 -0.87 35.02 -19.29
CA TYR A 123 0.18 34.49 -18.44
C TYR A 123 1.55 35.06 -18.82
N PHE A 124 1.90 35.04 -20.12
CA PHE A 124 3.18 35.58 -20.61
C PHE A 124 3.29 37.10 -20.53
N ASN A 125 2.16 37.80 -20.60
CA ASN A 125 2.10 39.25 -20.42
C ASN A 125 2.18 39.68 -18.95
N GLY A 126 2.26 38.73 -18.01
CA GLY A 126 2.36 39.00 -16.57
C GLY A 126 1.07 39.52 -15.92
N LYS A 127 -0.06 39.47 -16.62
CA LYS A 127 -1.35 39.94 -16.08
C LYS A 127 -1.98 38.92 -15.12
N SER A 128 -1.83 37.63 -15.43
CA SER A 128 -2.45 36.52 -14.68
C SER A 128 -1.47 35.34 -14.56
N PRO A 129 -0.57 35.34 -13.55
CA PRO A 129 0.45 34.30 -13.39
C PRO A 129 -0.12 32.90 -13.08
N ASP A 130 -1.32 32.84 -12.49
CA ASP A 130 -1.99 31.58 -12.11
C ASP A 130 -3.09 31.16 -13.09
N LEU A 131 -3.08 31.67 -14.32
CA LEU A 131 -4.14 31.43 -15.31
C LEU A 131 -4.25 29.95 -15.68
N PRO A 132 -5.42 29.30 -15.46
CA PRO A 132 -5.67 27.96 -15.96
C PRO A 132 -6.31 27.98 -17.35
N VAL A 133 -5.99 26.98 -18.17
CA VAL A 133 -6.65 26.72 -19.47
C VAL A 133 -7.18 25.30 -19.54
N VAL A 134 -8.15 25.10 -20.42
CA VAL A 134 -8.75 23.78 -20.67
C VAL A 134 -7.83 22.98 -21.58
N VAL A 135 -7.55 21.74 -21.19
CA VAL A 135 -6.75 20.76 -21.91
C VAL A 135 -7.64 19.56 -22.22
N THR A 136 -7.66 19.15 -23.49
CA THR A 136 -8.34 17.93 -23.93
C THR A 136 -7.65 16.71 -23.34
N VAL A 137 -8.43 15.73 -22.91
CA VAL A 137 -7.93 14.47 -22.34
C VAL A 137 -7.94 13.43 -23.47
N ASP A 138 -6.78 13.22 -24.10
CA ASP A 138 -6.65 12.29 -25.23
C ASP A 138 -5.30 11.54 -25.20
N PHE A 139 -5.37 10.22 -25.03
CA PHE A 139 -4.24 9.31 -25.01
C PHE A 139 -3.66 9.03 -26.42
N SER A 140 -4.42 9.36 -27.45
CA SER A 140 -4.04 9.24 -28.86
C SER A 140 -3.51 10.55 -29.46
N SER A 141 -3.39 11.61 -28.64
CA SER A 141 -2.89 12.91 -29.09
C SER A 141 -1.38 12.95 -29.17
N ASP A 142 -0.86 13.63 -30.20
CA ASP A 142 0.56 13.96 -30.33
C ASP A 142 0.97 15.12 -29.41
N ASN A 143 0.00 15.81 -28.80
CA ASN A 143 0.27 16.86 -27.82
C ASN A 143 0.60 16.24 -26.46
N ALA A 144 1.83 16.44 -25.98
CA ALA A 144 2.30 15.91 -24.71
C ALA A 144 1.42 16.30 -23.50
N MET A 145 0.78 17.48 -23.53
CA MET A 145 -0.12 17.91 -22.47
C MET A 145 -1.44 17.15 -22.47
N GLU A 146 -1.99 16.85 -23.64
CA GLU A 146 -3.24 16.08 -23.77
C GLU A 146 -3.01 14.61 -23.38
N LEU A 147 -1.89 14.02 -23.84
CA LEU A 147 -1.45 12.68 -23.45
C LEU A 147 -1.21 12.60 -21.93
N SER A 148 -0.51 13.58 -21.36
CA SER A 148 -0.29 13.64 -19.92
C SER A 148 -1.61 13.80 -19.16
N ALA A 149 -2.56 14.57 -19.68
CA ALA A 149 -3.89 14.72 -19.08
C ALA A 149 -4.66 13.39 -19.08
N ALA A 150 -4.58 12.61 -20.17
CA ALA A 150 -5.21 11.29 -20.29
C ALA A 150 -4.73 10.28 -19.24
N LEU A 151 -3.46 10.39 -18.81
CA LEU A 151 -2.91 9.56 -17.74
C LEU A 151 -3.17 10.12 -16.34
N ALA A 152 -3.17 11.44 -16.20
CA ALA A 152 -3.32 12.12 -14.92
C ALA A 152 -4.75 12.06 -14.36
N VAL A 153 -5.75 12.32 -15.21
CA VAL A 153 -7.17 12.32 -14.81
C VAL A 153 -7.60 11.01 -14.13
N PRO A 154 -7.30 9.82 -14.69
CA PRO A 154 -7.67 8.56 -14.04
C PRO A 154 -6.73 8.12 -12.92
N PHE A 155 -5.58 8.79 -12.68
CA PHE A 155 -4.57 8.29 -11.75
C PHE A 155 -5.11 8.08 -10.34
N GLY A 156 -5.71 9.13 -9.75
CA GLY A 156 -6.22 9.06 -8.37
C GLY A 156 -7.39 8.07 -8.22
N THR A 157 -8.30 8.02 -9.19
CA THR A 157 -9.46 7.11 -9.15
C THR A 157 -9.04 5.65 -9.36
N ALA A 158 -8.11 5.39 -10.30
CA ALA A 158 -7.47 4.08 -10.45
C ALA A 158 -6.75 3.66 -9.17
N GLY A 159 -6.13 4.63 -8.48
CA GLY A 159 -5.51 4.44 -7.17
C GLY A 159 -6.46 3.91 -6.13
N TRP A 160 -7.60 4.57 -5.94
CA TRP A 160 -8.63 4.15 -5.00
C TRP A 160 -9.20 2.77 -5.34
N LEU A 161 -9.47 2.50 -6.62
CA LEU A 161 -10.00 1.21 -7.05
C LEU A 161 -9.01 0.06 -6.78
N ALA A 162 -7.74 0.26 -7.15
CA ALA A 162 -6.70 -0.73 -6.90
C ALA A 162 -6.47 -0.96 -5.39
N LEU A 163 -6.48 0.10 -4.58
CA LEU A 163 -6.35 -0.01 -3.13
C LEU A 163 -7.50 -0.82 -2.51
N LEU A 164 -8.74 -0.61 -2.96
CA LEU A 164 -9.90 -1.39 -2.51
C LEU A 164 -9.74 -2.88 -2.87
N LEU A 165 -9.34 -3.18 -4.11
CA LEU A 165 -9.10 -4.55 -4.55
C LEU A 165 -8.08 -5.27 -3.67
N HIS A 166 -6.93 -4.64 -3.42
CA HIS A 166 -5.87 -5.22 -2.60
C HIS A 166 -6.25 -5.34 -1.13
N THR A 167 -6.96 -4.35 -0.58
CA THR A 167 -7.42 -4.38 0.81
C THR A 167 -8.44 -5.50 1.04
N ILE A 168 -9.39 -5.69 0.14
CA ILE A 168 -10.36 -6.79 0.23
C ILE A 168 -9.65 -8.14 0.05
N ALA A 169 -8.79 -8.25 -0.98
CA ALA A 169 -8.09 -9.49 -1.28
C ALA A 169 -7.23 -9.98 -0.10
N ILE A 170 -6.53 -9.07 0.59
CA ILE A 170 -5.69 -9.48 1.71
C ILE A 170 -6.49 -9.92 2.94
N GLU A 171 -7.60 -9.26 3.25
CA GLU A 171 -8.46 -9.67 4.36
C GLU A 171 -9.10 -11.05 4.09
N VAL A 172 -9.52 -11.30 2.85
CA VAL A 172 -10.00 -12.63 2.43
C VAL A 172 -8.89 -13.65 2.59
N TYR A 173 -7.68 -13.37 2.11
CA TYR A 173 -6.53 -14.28 2.24
C TYR A 173 -6.19 -14.62 3.70
N LEU A 174 -6.20 -13.61 4.59
CA LEU A 174 -5.92 -13.83 6.02
C LEU A 174 -7.00 -14.67 6.69
N ARG A 175 -8.27 -14.50 6.32
CA ARG A 175 -9.39 -15.33 6.82
C ARG A 175 -9.36 -16.76 6.28
N LEU A 176 -8.83 -16.97 5.09
CA LEU A 176 -8.67 -18.29 4.47
C LEU A 176 -7.46 -19.09 5.00
N THR A 177 -6.59 -18.47 5.81
CA THR A 177 -5.38 -19.13 6.34
C THR A 177 -5.35 -19.29 7.87
N PRO A 178 -6.45 -19.75 8.53
CA PRO A 178 -6.54 -19.80 9.99
C PRO A 178 -5.56 -20.80 10.62
N LYS A 179 -5.27 -21.91 9.94
CA LYS A 179 -4.30 -22.92 10.42
C LYS A 179 -2.92 -22.31 10.63
N GLU A 180 -2.47 -21.48 9.70
CA GLU A 180 -1.16 -20.82 9.79
C GLU A 180 -1.15 -19.77 10.90
N SER A 181 -2.23 -18.99 11.03
CA SER A 181 -2.40 -18.03 12.13
C SER A 181 -2.31 -18.72 13.50
N ASN A 182 -3.03 -19.84 13.69
CA ASN A 182 -3.00 -20.60 14.94
C ASN A 182 -1.63 -21.22 15.22
N ARG A 183 -0.95 -21.76 14.19
CA ARG A 183 0.41 -22.29 14.32
C ARG A 183 1.39 -21.21 14.79
N LEU A 184 1.37 -20.03 14.17
CA LEU A 184 2.23 -18.91 14.55
C LEU A 184 1.86 -18.32 15.92
N ARG A 185 0.58 -18.42 16.31
CA ARG A 185 0.11 -18.03 17.64
C ARG A 185 0.72 -18.91 18.73
N GLN A 186 0.77 -20.23 18.51
CA GLN A 186 1.44 -21.17 19.41
C GLN A 186 2.94 -20.83 19.54
N VAL A 187 3.64 -20.62 18.42
CA VAL A 187 5.07 -20.24 18.44
C VAL A 187 5.30 -18.91 19.18
N SER A 188 4.38 -17.95 19.02
CA SER A 188 4.44 -16.66 19.72
C SER A 188 4.28 -16.84 21.23
N TYR A 189 3.36 -17.70 21.67
CA TYR A 189 3.17 -18.05 23.07
C TYR A 189 4.42 -18.69 23.69
N GLU A 190 5.01 -19.68 23.02
CA GLU A 190 6.22 -20.37 23.47
C GLU A 190 7.41 -19.40 23.62
N ARG A 191 7.64 -18.53 22.63
CA ARG A 191 8.72 -17.53 22.70
C ARG A 191 8.51 -16.49 23.79
N GLN A 192 7.26 -16.13 24.09
CA GLN A 192 6.96 -15.20 25.17
C GLN A 192 7.21 -15.84 26.54
N LEU A 193 6.87 -17.13 26.70
CA LEU A 193 7.23 -17.91 27.89
C LEU A 193 8.75 -17.98 28.08
N GLU A 194 9.50 -18.33 27.03
CA GLU A 194 10.96 -18.39 27.06
C GLU A 194 11.61 -17.05 27.45
N ARG A 195 10.98 -15.94 27.08
CA ARG A 195 11.43 -14.59 27.42
C ARG A 195 10.93 -14.09 28.80
N GLY A 196 10.22 -14.93 29.55
CA GLY A 196 9.74 -14.60 30.89
C GLY A 196 8.61 -13.57 30.93
N PHE A 197 7.77 -13.51 29.91
CA PHE A 197 6.61 -12.61 29.93
C PHE A 197 5.62 -13.05 31.03
N SER A 198 5.11 -12.10 31.81
CA SER A 198 4.16 -12.38 32.90
C SER A 198 2.80 -12.91 32.42
N ARG A 199 2.39 -12.55 31.20
CA ARG A 199 1.13 -12.97 30.56
C ARG A 199 1.37 -13.35 29.09
N PRO A 200 1.97 -14.52 28.81
CA PRO A 200 2.19 -15.00 27.44
C PRO A 200 0.84 -15.20 26.73
N GLY A 201 0.79 -14.95 25.43
CA GLY A 201 -0.43 -14.87 24.63
C GLY A 201 -1.14 -13.50 24.69
N PHE A 202 -1.00 -12.75 25.78
CA PHE A 202 -1.65 -11.44 25.98
C PHE A 202 -0.76 -10.23 25.67
N ALA A 203 0.41 -10.42 25.05
CA ALA A 203 1.28 -9.30 24.67
C ALA A 203 0.68 -8.45 23.52
N GLY A 204 1.36 -7.36 23.15
CA GLY A 204 1.07 -6.57 21.93
C GLY A 204 -0.38 -6.15 21.72
N LEU A 205 -0.83 -6.16 20.47
CA LEU A 205 -2.07 -5.53 19.98
C LEU A 205 -3.11 -6.57 19.59
N VAL A 206 -3.27 -7.59 20.45
CA VAL A 206 -4.17 -8.71 20.17
C VAL A 206 -5.60 -8.45 20.62
N PRO A 207 -6.59 -9.05 19.94
CA PRO A 207 -7.99 -8.94 20.32
C PRO A 207 -8.28 -9.35 21.78
N GLU A 208 -7.54 -10.30 22.34
CA GLU A 208 -7.71 -10.77 23.73
C GLU A 208 -7.27 -9.72 24.78
N ARG A 209 -6.53 -8.69 24.35
CA ARG A 209 -6.08 -7.59 25.22
C ARG A 209 -6.94 -6.34 25.07
N PHE A 210 -7.35 -6.02 23.85
CA PHE A 210 -8.05 -4.77 23.52
C PHE A 210 -9.50 -4.94 23.06
N GLY A 211 -9.92 -6.17 22.76
CA GLY A 211 -11.25 -6.52 22.29
C GLY A 211 -11.94 -7.53 23.21
N ASP A 212 -12.93 -8.23 22.65
CA ASP A 212 -13.83 -9.17 23.33
C ASP A 212 -13.51 -10.65 23.04
N ALA A 213 -12.33 -10.93 22.47
CA ALA A 213 -11.92 -12.29 22.16
C ALA A 213 -11.63 -13.10 23.43
N ALA A 214 -12.02 -14.37 23.42
CA ALA A 214 -11.71 -15.30 24.49
C ALA A 214 -10.18 -15.44 24.67
N PRO A 215 -9.68 -15.63 25.90
CA PRO A 215 -8.28 -15.93 26.18
C PRO A 215 -7.70 -17.01 25.27
N PHE A 216 -6.50 -16.76 24.73
CA PHE A 216 -5.78 -17.76 23.94
C PHE A 216 -5.48 -19.00 24.78
N GLN A 217 -5.87 -20.18 24.27
CA GLN A 217 -5.55 -21.47 24.87
C GLN A 217 -4.44 -22.16 24.06
N PRO A 218 -3.25 -22.36 24.65
CA PRO A 218 -2.16 -23.04 23.96
C PRO A 218 -2.49 -24.51 23.73
N ALA A 219 -2.03 -25.06 22.60
CA ALA A 219 -2.12 -26.50 22.39
C ALA A 219 -1.26 -27.20 23.44
N VAL A 220 -1.83 -28.18 24.15
CA VAL A 220 -1.07 -29.06 25.03
C VAL A 220 -0.05 -29.78 24.16
N LYS A 221 1.26 -29.66 24.48
CA LYS A 221 2.28 -30.51 23.84
C LYS A 221 1.85 -31.95 24.10
N ALA A 222 1.60 -32.73 23.05
CA ALA A 222 1.46 -34.17 23.20
C ALA A 222 2.69 -34.67 23.98
N PRO A 223 2.55 -35.54 25.00
CA PRO A 223 3.69 -36.18 25.62
C PRO A 223 4.53 -36.78 24.49
N ALA A 224 5.84 -36.53 24.50
CA ALA A 224 6.77 -37.23 23.63
C ALA A 224 6.42 -38.72 23.73
N GLU A 225 6.19 -39.39 22.60
CA GLU A 225 6.06 -40.83 22.56
C GLU A 225 7.20 -41.40 23.41
N GLU A 226 6.85 -41.99 24.55
CA GLU A 226 7.78 -42.75 25.35
C GLU A 226 8.40 -43.78 24.41
N GLU A 227 9.69 -43.57 24.16
CA GLU A 227 10.61 -44.49 23.54
C GLU A 227 10.35 -45.88 24.13
N GLN A 228 9.61 -46.73 23.40
CA GLN A 228 9.40 -48.13 23.75
C GLN A 228 10.77 -48.80 23.77
N LYS A 229 11.38 -48.87 24.95
CA LYS A 229 12.56 -49.70 25.18
C LYS A 229 12.16 -51.16 24.90
N PRO A 230 12.89 -51.88 24.06
CA PRO A 230 12.61 -53.28 23.81
C PRO A 230 12.90 -54.06 25.10
N THR A 231 11.90 -54.76 25.61
CA THR A 231 12.06 -55.68 26.74
C THR A 231 12.96 -56.83 26.30
N GLU A 232 14.20 -56.83 26.79
CA GLU A 232 15.08 -58.00 26.73
C GLU A 232 14.40 -59.16 27.47
N GLN A 233 13.95 -60.17 26.73
CA GLN A 233 13.65 -61.48 27.29
C GLN A 233 14.98 -62.22 27.53
N GLN A 234 15.45 -62.22 28.78
CA GLN A 234 16.33 -63.26 29.33
C GLN A 234 15.45 -64.17 30.20
N VAL A 235 15.01 -65.31 29.66
CA VAL A 235 15.54 -66.66 29.91
C VAL A 235 15.40 -67.10 31.37
N GLU A 236 14.47 -68.04 31.61
CA GLU A 236 14.65 -69.04 32.66
C GLU A 236 14.15 -70.40 32.14
N LYS A 237 15.06 -71.37 32.12
CA LYS A 237 14.85 -72.79 31.92
C LYS A 237 15.76 -73.50 32.90
#